data_AF-D8Q4S4-F1
#
_entry.id   AF-D8Q4S4-F1
#
_cell.length_a   1.000
_cell.length_b   1.000
_cell.length_c   1.000
_cell.angle_alpha   90.00
_cell.angle_beta   90.00
_cell.angle_gamma   90.00
#
_symmetry.space_group_name_H-M   'P 1'
#
loop_
_entity.id
_entity.type
_entity.pdbx_description
1 polymer ?
#
loop_
_entity_poly.entity_id
_entity_poly.type
_entity_poly.pdbx_seq_one_letter_code
_entity_poly.pdbx_strand_id
1 'polypeptide(L)'
;MIAYCKYHGIGLIPWSPLAGGALARPVSSEETPRWKSLTTYGINKQYAIDAEIIKRVEEVAKKRGWAMSQVALAWAQRTVDSPIVGFNSIKRVDQGIVNDELTDEETKYLEEP
;
A
#
# COMPACT_ATOMS: atom_id res chain seq x y z
N MET A 1 10.50 11.28 11.67
CA MET A 1 10.44 9.94 12.27
C MET A 1 11.40 8.97 11.60
N ILE A 2 11.22 8.63 10.32
CA ILE A 2 12.03 7.63 9.59
C ILE A 2 13.55 7.83 9.76
N ALA A 3 14.08 9.04 9.51
CA ALA A 3 15.51 9.32 9.65
C ALA A 3 16.06 9.06 11.06
N TYR A 4 15.27 9.34 12.11
CA TYR A 4 15.65 9.08 13.50
C TYR A 4 15.72 7.58 13.80
N CYS A 5 14.69 6.82 13.38
CA CYS A 5 14.70 5.36 13.49
C CYS A 5 15.93 4.76 12.83
N LYS A 6 16.22 5.18 11.59
CA LYS A 6 17.38 4.72 10.84
C LYS A 6 18.70 5.04 11.54
N TYR A 7 18.84 6.27 12.08
CA TYR A 7 20.04 6.68 12.81
C TYR A 7 20.27 5.86 14.09
N HIS A 8 19.21 5.48 14.79
CA HIS A 8 19.28 4.73 16.05
C HIS A 8 19.16 3.20 15.90
N GLY A 9 19.05 2.66 14.69
CA GLY A 9 18.86 1.22 14.47
C GLY A 9 17.52 0.70 15.00
N ILE A 10 16.47 1.52 14.97
CA ILE A 10 15.12 1.15 15.42
C ILE A 10 14.30 0.73 14.19
N GLY A 11 13.77 -0.49 14.23
CA GLY A 11 12.93 -1.03 13.16
C GLY A 11 11.54 -0.39 13.10
N LEU A 12 11.05 -0.18 11.89
CA LEU A 12 9.73 0.36 11.58
C LEU A 12 8.80 -0.75 11.07
N ILE A 13 7.72 -0.99 11.81
CA ILE A 13 6.70 -1.98 11.48
C ILE A 13 5.34 -1.28 11.38
N PRO A 14 4.97 -0.73 10.21
CA PRO A 14 3.74 0.06 10.08
C PRO A 14 2.48 -0.82 10.08
N TRP A 15 1.43 -0.26 10.67
CA TRP A 15 0.07 -0.78 10.61
C TRP A 15 -0.71 -0.18 9.43
N SER A 16 -1.66 -0.95 8.89
CA SER A 16 -2.53 -0.55 7.78
C SER A 16 -1.79 -0.10 6.50
N PRO A 17 -0.81 -0.88 5.99
CA PRO A 17 -0.01 -0.53 4.81
C PRO A 17 -0.84 -0.36 3.52
N LEU A 18 -2.05 -0.93 3.47
CA LEU A 18 -2.95 -0.88 2.30
C LEU A 18 -4.14 0.07 2.49
N ALA A 19 -4.13 0.93 3.51
CA ALA A 19 -5.19 1.92 3.79
C ALA A 19 -6.61 1.34 3.74
N GLY A 20 -6.90 0.34 4.58
CA GLY A 20 -8.20 -0.35 4.56
C GLY A 20 -8.51 -1.12 3.27
N GLY A 21 -7.51 -1.33 2.42
CA GLY A 21 -7.62 -2.02 1.12
C GLY A 21 -7.76 -1.09 -0.08
N ALA A 22 -7.67 0.23 0.09
CA ALA A 22 -7.73 1.21 -0.98
C ALA A 22 -6.61 1.01 -2.03
N LEU A 23 -5.37 0.78 -1.58
CA LEU A 23 -4.22 0.55 -2.48
C LEU A 23 -4.22 -0.83 -3.15
N ALA A 24 -5.18 -1.70 -2.83
CA ALA A 24 -5.26 -3.05 -3.36
C ALA A 24 -6.38 -3.21 -4.41
N ARG A 25 -6.92 -2.11 -4.94
CA ARG A 25 -8.04 -2.10 -5.90
C ARG A 25 -8.13 -0.79 -6.68
N PRO A 26 -8.79 -0.79 -7.86
CA PRO A 26 -9.08 0.45 -8.60
C PRO A 26 -9.94 1.43 -7.80
N VAL A 27 -9.79 2.73 -8.08
CA VAL A 27 -10.54 3.82 -7.42
C VAL A 27 -12.06 3.65 -7.52
N SER A 28 -12.55 3.08 -8.63
CA SER A 28 -13.97 2.82 -8.90
C SER A 28 -14.56 1.66 -8.09
N SER A 29 -13.73 0.94 -7.33
CA SER A 29 -14.17 -0.24 -6.58
C SER A 29 -15.00 0.14 -5.36
N GLU A 30 -15.91 -0.76 -4.98
CA GLU A 30 -16.67 -0.62 -3.73
C GLU A 30 -15.77 -0.59 -2.48
N GLU A 31 -16.26 0.10 -1.47
CA GLU A 31 -15.61 0.20 -0.17
C GLU A 31 -15.56 -1.14 0.55
N THR A 32 -14.44 -1.41 1.21
CA THR A 32 -14.32 -2.60 2.04
C THR A 32 -15.11 -2.45 3.34
N PRO A 33 -15.55 -3.56 3.94
CA PRO A 33 -16.00 -3.57 5.33
C PRO A 33 -14.93 -3.00 6.28
N ARG A 34 -13.65 -3.26 5.99
CA ARG A 34 -12.52 -2.74 6.78
C ARG A 34 -12.42 -1.22 6.72
N TRP A 35 -12.69 -0.60 5.57
CA TRP A 35 -12.73 0.84 5.39
C TRP A 35 -13.90 1.46 6.13
N LYS A 36 -15.09 0.86 5.98
CA LYS A 36 -16.30 1.29 6.71
C LYS A 36 -16.11 1.25 8.23
N SER A 37 -15.28 0.33 8.75
CA SER A 37 -14.97 0.30 10.18
C SER A 37 -13.98 1.39 10.63
N LEU A 38 -13.17 1.95 9.71
CA LEU A 38 -12.23 3.04 10.02
C LEU A 38 -12.96 4.36 10.28
N THR A 39 -14.09 4.60 9.60
CA THR A 39 -14.87 5.83 9.79
C THR A 39 -15.45 5.94 11.20
N THR A 40 -15.75 4.80 11.85
CA THR A 40 -16.13 4.75 13.28
C THR A 40 -15.04 5.29 14.20
N TYR A 41 -13.78 5.25 13.78
CA TYR A 41 -12.63 5.81 14.51
C TYR A 41 -12.26 7.23 14.05
N GLY A 42 -13.13 7.90 13.28
CA GLY A 42 -12.90 9.26 12.77
C GLY A 42 -11.94 9.34 11.58
N ILE A 43 -11.54 8.20 11.00
CA ILE A 43 -10.68 8.16 9.83
C ILE A 43 -11.55 8.27 8.59
N ASN A 44 -11.57 9.48 8.02
CA ASN A 44 -12.39 9.81 6.86
C ASN A 44 -11.65 9.59 5.54
N LYS A 45 -12.45 9.39 4.51
CA LYS A 45 -12.00 9.09 3.15
C LYS A 45 -11.58 10.36 2.42
N GLN A 46 -10.33 10.39 1.94
CA GLN A 46 -9.78 11.51 1.16
C GLN A 46 -9.38 11.07 -0.26
N TYR A 47 -10.14 10.17 -0.88
CA TYR A 47 -9.77 9.57 -2.16
C TYR A 47 -9.61 10.57 -3.30
N ALA A 48 -10.22 11.76 -3.25
CA ALA A 48 -10.00 12.75 -4.30
C ALA A 48 -8.51 13.14 -4.40
N ILE A 49 -7.80 13.17 -3.26
CA ILE A 49 -6.37 13.44 -3.19
C ILE A 49 -5.59 12.17 -3.50
N ASP A 50 -6.03 11.02 -2.97
CA ASP A 50 -5.30 9.75 -3.12
C ASP A 50 -5.56 9.01 -4.46
N ALA A 51 -6.54 9.45 -5.26
CA ALA A 51 -7.00 8.76 -6.46
C ALA A 51 -5.89 8.61 -7.49
N GLU A 52 -5.05 9.63 -7.64
CA GLU A 52 -3.92 9.59 -8.55
C GLU A 52 -2.92 8.52 -8.12
N ILE A 53 -2.55 8.46 -6.84
CA ILE A 53 -1.65 7.42 -6.31
C ILE A 53 -2.23 6.02 -6.54
N ILE A 54 -3.51 5.80 -6.24
CA ILE A 54 -4.18 4.50 -6.46
C ILE A 54 -4.14 4.12 -7.95
N LYS A 55 -4.36 5.08 -8.85
CA LYS A 55 -4.29 4.87 -10.29
C LYS A 55 -2.87 4.52 -10.74
N ARG A 56 -1.84 5.22 -10.24
CA ARG A 56 -0.44 4.89 -10.56
C ARG A 56 -0.05 3.50 -10.07
N VAL A 57 -0.49 3.10 -8.88
CA VAL A 57 -0.33 1.72 -8.38
C VAL A 57 -1.00 0.71 -9.31
N GLU A 58 -2.21 1.01 -9.79
CA GLU A 58 -2.91 0.17 -10.76
C GLU A 58 -2.14 0.03 -12.09
N GLU A 59 -1.59 1.13 -12.60
CA GLU A 59 -0.80 1.14 -13.83
C GLU A 59 0.49 0.32 -13.71
N VAL A 60 1.25 0.49 -12.62
CA VAL A 60 2.45 -0.30 -12.35
C VAL A 60 2.10 -1.78 -12.18
N ALA A 61 1.03 -2.09 -11.46
CA ALA A 61 0.55 -3.46 -11.28
C ALA A 61 0.23 -4.13 -12.62
N LYS A 62 -0.48 -3.42 -13.53
CA LYS A 62 -0.76 -3.92 -14.88
C LYS A 62 0.50 -4.14 -15.71
N LYS A 63 1.47 -3.21 -15.66
CA LYS A 63 2.74 -3.32 -16.40
C LYS A 63 3.57 -4.54 -15.94
N ARG A 64 3.59 -4.81 -14.62
CA ARG A 64 4.33 -5.94 -14.04
C ARG A 64 3.56 -7.27 -14.03
N GLY A 65 2.26 -7.26 -14.31
CA GLY A 65 1.40 -8.43 -14.11
C GLY A 65 1.22 -8.80 -12.63
N TRP A 66 1.37 -7.83 -11.73
CA TRP A 66 1.24 -8.01 -10.29
C TRP A 66 -0.16 -7.66 -9.80
N ALA A 67 -0.51 -8.14 -8.60
CA ALA A 67 -1.63 -7.56 -7.86
C ALA A 67 -1.26 -6.16 -7.35
N MET A 68 -2.24 -5.25 -7.31
CA MET A 68 -2.03 -3.89 -6.78
C MET A 68 -1.48 -3.88 -5.35
N SER A 69 -1.90 -4.84 -4.51
CA SER A 69 -1.36 -5.02 -3.17
C SER A 69 0.12 -5.35 -3.16
N GLN A 70 0.63 -6.12 -4.12
CA GLN A 70 2.06 -6.44 -4.20
C GLN A 70 2.87 -5.18 -4.51
N VAL A 71 2.40 -4.35 -5.45
CA VAL A 71 3.05 -3.05 -5.75
C VAL A 71 3.06 -2.14 -4.53
N ALA A 72 1.92 -1.99 -3.85
CA ALA A 72 1.82 -1.14 -2.67
C ALA A 72 2.70 -1.63 -1.50
N LEU A 73 2.78 -2.95 -1.29
CA LEU A 73 3.62 -3.54 -0.25
C LEU A 73 5.11 -3.44 -0.58
N ALA A 74 5.49 -3.71 -1.84
CA ALA A 74 6.86 -3.54 -2.32
C ALA A 74 7.31 -2.08 -2.17
N TRP A 75 6.43 -1.13 -2.49
CA TRP A 75 6.69 0.29 -2.29
C TRP A 75 6.87 0.64 -0.81
N ALA A 76 5.99 0.17 0.07
CA ALA A 76 6.11 0.40 1.51
C ALA A 76 7.42 -0.16 2.09
N GLN A 77 7.82 -1.37 1.66
CA GLN A 77 9.06 -2.04 2.09
C GLN A 77 10.34 -1.26 1.75
N ARG A 78 10.31 -0.31 0.80
CA ARG A 78 11.48 0.54 0.51
C ARG A 78 11.84 1.47 1.67
N THR A 79 10.90 1.74 2.57
CA THR A 79 11.07 2.75 3.63
C THR A 79 10.98 2.17 5.05
N VAL A 80 10.48 0.94 5.19
CA VAL A 80 10.20 0.29 6.48
C VAL A 80 10.71 -1.15 6.48
N ASP A 81 11.00 -1.69 7.67
CA ASP A 81 11.57 -3.03 7.81
C ASP A 81 10.56 -4.14 7.49
N SER A 82 9.32 -4.00 7.97
CA SER A 82 8.26 -4.97 7.63
C SER A 82 6.87 -4.41 7.92
N PRO A 83 5.94 -4.36 6.97
CA PRO A 83 4.56 -3.99 7.26
C PRO A 83 3.78 -5.15 7.91
N ILE A 84 2.78 -4.83 8.75
CA ILE A 84 1.77 -5.82 9.21
C ILE A 84 0.60 -5.82 8.23
N VAL A 85 0.49 -6.89 7.44
CA VAL A 85 -0.54 -7.03 6.39
C VAL A 85 -1.70 -7.88 6.89
N GLY A 86 -2.92 -7.35 6.77
CA GLY A 86 -4.15 -8.04 7.15
C GLY A 86 -4.82 -8.74 5.97
N PHE A 87 -5.24 -9.99 6.18
CA PHE A 87 -5.92 -10.81 5.18
C PHE A 87 -7.24 -11.36 5.72
N ASN A 88 -8.22 -11.56 4.82
CA ASN A 88 -9.49 -12.21 5.16
C ASN A 88 -9.87 -13.33 4.17
N SER A 89 -8.93 -13.74 3.31
CA SER A 89 -9.05 -14.89 2.43
C SER A 89 -7.66 -15.39 2.02
N ILE A 90 -7.55 -16.67 1.69
CA ILE A 90 -6.28 -17.30 1.26
C ILE A 90 -5.75 -16.63 -0.01
N LYS A 91 -6.62 -16.39 -1.01
CA LYS A 91 -6.25 -15.68 -2.24
C LYS A 91 -5.55 -14.34 -1.98
N ARG A 92 -5.93 -13.61 -0.92
CA ARG A 92 -5.29 -12.34 -0.58
C ARG A 92 -3.93 -12.53 0.06
N VAL A 93 -3.67 -13.65 0.72
CA VAL A 93 -2.33 -14.02 1.20
C VAL A 93 -1.38 -14.13 0.01
N ASP A 94 -1.77 -14.84 -1.05
CA ASP A 94 -0.95 -14.96 -2.27
C ASP A 94 -0.67 -13.59 -2.90
N GLN A 95 -1.68 -12.70 -2.89
CA GLN A 95 -1.54 -11.31 -3.36
C GLN A 95 -0.77 -10.39 -2.39
N GLY A 96 -0.39 -10.88 -1.22
CA GLY A 96 0.43 -10.16 -0.24
C GLY A 96 1.91 -10.57 -0.28
N ILE A 97 2.25 -11.65 -0.99
CA ILE A 97 3.64 -12.11 -1.13
C ILE A 97 4.33 -11.29 -2.21
N VAL A 98 5.37 -10.57 -1.82
CA VAL A 98 6.23 -9.79 -2.71
C VAL A 98 7.55 -10.54 -2.86
N ASN A 99 7.89 -10.93 -4.09
CA ASN A 99 9.10 -11.72 -4.39
C ASN A 99 10.19 -10.90 -5.10
N ASP A 100 9.95 -9.62 -5.36
CA ASP A 100 10.80 -8.76 -6.17
C ASP A 100 10.59 -7.30 -5.77
N GLU A 101 11.51 -6.42 -6.16
CA GLU A 101 11.53 -5.02 -5.76
C GLU A 101 11.03 -4.09 -6.89
N LEU A 102 10.50 -2.94 -6.50
CA LEU A 102 10.21 -1.87 -7.45
C LEU A 102 11.52 -1.21 -7.91
N THR A 103 11.57 -0.86 -9.18
CA THR A 103 12.66 -0.03 -9.72
C THR A 103 12.64 1.37 -9.11
N ASP A 104 13.76 2.07 -9.20
CA ASP A 104 13.84 3.46 -8.77
C ASP A 104 12.92 4.36 -9.61
N GLU A 105 12.76 4.07 -10.91
CA GLU A 105 11.84 4.80 -11.79
C GLU A 105 10.37 4.59 -11.40
N GLU A 106 9.96 3.36 -11.10
CA GLU A 106 8.59 3.08 -10.66
C GLU A 106 8.32 3.70 -9.29
N THR A 107 9.29 3.63 -8.37
CA THR A 107 9.17 4.26 -7.06
C THR A 107 9.01 5.78 -7.20
N LYS A 108 9.87 6.40 -8.01
CA LYS A 108 9.80 7.84 -8.28
C LYS A 108 8.46 8.23 -8.90
N TYR A 109 7.95 7.45 -9.84
CA TYR A 109 6.64 7.67 -10.46
C TYR A 109 5.48 7.61 -9.45
N LEU A 110 5.52 6.65 -8.52
CA LEU A 110 4.53 6.56 -7.43
C LEU A 110 4.59 7.77 -6.47
N GLU A 111 5.76 8.41 -6.36
CA GLU A 111 6.03 9.54 -5.45
C GLU A 111 5.93 10.93 -6.12
N GLU A 112 5.63 11.00 -7.41
CA GLU A 112 5.42 12.28 -8.11
C GLU A 112 4.25 13.07 -7.47
N PRO A 113 4.31 14.42 -7.44
CA PRO A 113 3.24 15.26 -6.92
C PRO A 113 1.86 15.04 -7.57
#